data_AF-A0A318DIS7-F1
#
_entry.id   AF-A0A318DIS7-F1
#
_cell.length_a   1.000
_cell.length_b   1.000
_cell.length_c   1.000
_cell.angle_alpha   90.00
_cell.angle_beta   90.00
_cell.angle_gamma   90.00
#
_symmetry.space_group_name_H-M   'P 1'
#
loop_
_entity.id
_entity.type
_entity.pdbx_description
1 polymer ?
#
loop_
_entity_poly.entity_id
_entity_poly.type
_entity_poly.pdbx_seq_one_letter_code
_entity_poly.pdbx_strand_id
1 'polypeptide(L)' 'MSYIYPSDLFDVRVKVRKYGRDANASRELIASAERIAVQTMCKGISQNQALTNARAHLWSHTSHGGRAA' A
#
# COMPACT_ATOMS: atom_id res chain seq x y z
N MET A 1 3.53 -21.06 6.78
CA MET A 1 3.37 -19.64 7.12
C MET A 1 4.75 -19.00 7.01
N SER A 2 5.04 -18.19 5.99
CA SER A 2 6.34 -17.49 5.94
C SER A 2 6.40 -16.51 7.11
N TYR A 3 7.44 -16.60 7.93
CA TYR A 3 7.66 -15.67 9.02
C TYR A 3 7.92 -14.28 8.42
N ILE A 4 7.15 -13.28 8.84
CA ILE A 4 7.31 -11.90 8.39
C ILE A 4 8.13 -11.18 9.44
N TYR A 5 9.29 -10.67 9.03
CA TYR A 5 10.10 -9.87 9.93
C TYR A 5 9.48 -8.48 10.04
N PRO A 6 9.56 -7.84 11.23
CA PRO A 6 9.14 -6.45 11.39
C PRO A 6 9.82 -5.49 10.39
N SER A 7 11.05 -5.80 9.95
CA SER A 7 11.76 -5.06 8.90
C SER A 7 11.01 -5.07 7.56
N ASP A 8 10.42 -6.19 7.17
CA ASP A 8 9.71 -6.32 5.89
C ASP A 8 8.46 -5.43 5.86
N LEU A 9 7.78 -5.32 7.01
CA LEU A 9 6.64 -4.43 7.20
C LEU A 9 7.05 -2.95 7.09
N PHE A 10 8.21 -2.59 7.65
CA PHE A 10 8.75 -1.24 7.54
C PHE A 10 9.10 -0.90 6.08
N ASP A 11 9.79 -1.80 5.39
CA ASP A 11 10.16 -1.65 3.98
C ASP A 11 8.94 -1.45 3.08
N VAL A 12 7.88 -2.23 3.31
CA VAL A 12 6.62 -2.07 2.59
C VAL A 12 6.02 -0.70 2.81
N ARG A 13 5.98 -0.21 4.05
CA ARG A 13 5.43 1.12 4.34
C ARG A 13 6.22 2.23 3.65
N VAL A 14 7.55 2.14 3.65
CA VAL A 14 8.41 3.11 2.93
C VAL A 14 8.11 3.11 1.43
N LYS A 15 7.99 1.94 0.81
CA LYS A 15 7.66 1.80 -0.62
C LYS A 15 6.26 2.35 -0.95
N VAL A 16 5.25 2.02 -0.13
CA VAL A 16 3.88 2.53 -0.32
C VAL A 16 3.81 4.06 -0.18
N ARG A 17 4.52 4.64 0.78
CA ARG A 17 4.64 6.11 0.91
C ARG A 17 5.25 6.74 -0.32
N LYS A 18 6.31 6.14 -0.88
CA LYS A 18 6.93 6.62 -2.11
C LYS A 18 5.92 6.62 -3.26
N TYR A 19 5.21 5.51 -3.48
CA TYR A 19 4.16 5.44 -4.51
C TYR A 19 3.06 6.46 -4.31
N GLY A 20 2.64 6.68 -3.06
CA GLY A 20 1.64 7.69 -2.73
C GLY A 20 2.10 9.11 -3.05
N ARG A 21 3.35 9.47 -2.71
CA ARG A 21 3.92 10.77 -3.06
C ARG A 21 4.06 10.95 -4.56
N ASP A 22 4.55 9.93 -5.27
CA ASP A 22 4.72 9.96 -6.72
C ASP A 22 3.36 10.11 -7.44
N ALA A 23 2.28 9.59 -6.84
CA ALA A 23 0.91 9.71 -7.34
C ALA A 23 0.15 10.95 -6.81
N ASN A 24 0.80 11.85 -6.05
CA ASN A 24 0.18 13.00 -5.39
C ASN A 24 -1.07 12.64 -4.54
N ALA A 25 -1.03 11.47 -3.88
CA ALA A 25 -2.10 10.97 -3.03
C ALA A 25 -2.21 11.75 -1.71
N SER A 26 -3.43 11.87 -1.16
CA SER A 26 -3.64 12.43 0.17
C SER A 26 -2.99 11.56 1.27
N ARG A 27 -2.63 12.16 2.41
CA ARG A 27 -2.02 11.44 3.53
C ARG A 27 -2.89 10.28 4.04
N GLU A 28 -4.20 10.47 4.04
CA GLU A 28 -5.18 9.47 4.45
C GLU A 28 -5.21 8.27 3.50
N LEU A 29 -5.16 8.54 2.19
CA LEU A 29 -5.11 7.50 1.17
C LEU A 29 -3.82 6.69 1.26
N ILE A 30 -2.68 7.33 1.51
CA ILE A 30 -1.40 6.66 1.75
C ILE A 30 -1.48 5.76 2.99
N ALA A 31 -2.04 6.26 4.09
CA ALA A 31 -2.22 5.47 5.32
C ALA A 31 -3.18 4.28 5.13
N SER A 32 -4.20 4.42 4.28
CA SER A 32 -5.08 3.31 3.88
C SER A 32 -4.30 2.25 3.08
N ALA A 33 -3.53 2.68 2.07
CA ALA A 33 -2.70 1.78 1.26
C ALA A 33 -1.65 1.03 2.10
N GLU A 34 -1.04 1.69 3.09
CA GLU A 34 -0.12 1.05 4.05
C GLU A 34 -0.81 -0.09 4.81
N ARG A 35 -2.04 0.15 5.31
CA ARG A 35 -2.82 -0.86 6.03
C ARG A 35 -3.13 -2.07 5.14
N ILE A 36 -3.54 -1.85 3.89
CA ILE A 36 -3.81 -2.92 2.92
C ILE A 36 -2.57 -3.77 2.69
N ALA A 37 -1.42 -3.14 2.49
CA ALA A 37 -0.16 -3.84 2.23
C ALA A 37 0.26 -4.71 3.43
N VAL A 38 0.22 -4.14 4.64
CA VAL A 38 0.55 -4.85 5.88
C VAL A 38 -0.40 -6.01 6.12
N GLN A 39 -1.72 -5.81 6.00
CA GLN A 39 -2.71 -6.88 6.15
C GLN A 39 -2.51 -7.99 5.11
N THR A 40 -2.17 -7.65 3.87
CA THR A 40 -1.87 -8.62 2.82
C THR A 40 -0.69 -9.49 3.25
N MET A 41 0.41 -8.87 3.71
CA MET A 41 1.54 -9.63 4.24
C MET A 41 1.13 -10.50 5.43
N CYS A 42 0.44 -9.97 6.44
CA CYS A 42 0.00 -10.74 7.62
C CYS A 42 -0.85 -11.97 7.27
N LYS A 43 -1.48 -12.03 6.08
CA LYS A 43 -2.18 -13.22 5.55
C LYS A 43 -1.24 -14.27 4.93
N GLY A 44 0.08 -14.09 5.03
CA GLY A 44 1.09 -14.93 4.41
C GLY A 44 1.32 -14.67 2.92
N ILE A 45 0.79 -13.57 2.38
CA ILE A 45 0.94 -13.20 0.97
C ILE A 45 2.28 -12.47 0.77
N SER A 46 2.91 -12.69 -0.38
CA SER A 46 4.23 -12.13 -0.69
C SER A 46 4.26 -10.59 -0.68
N GLN A 47 5.43 -10.03 -0.38
CA GLN A 47 5.66 -8.59 -0.41
C GLN A 47 5.31 -7.96 -1.76
N ASN A 48 5.67 -8.62 -2.87
CA ASN A 48 5.37 -8.12 -4.21
C ASN A 48 3.85 -7.98 -4.42
N GLN A 49 3.06 -8.97 -4.02
CA GLN A 49 1.61 -8.89 -4.15
C GLN A 49 1.01 -7.83 -3.21
N ALA A 50 1.53 -7.68 -2.00
CA ALA A 50 1.14 -6.60 -1.08
C ALA A 50 1.38 -5.21 -1.69
N LEU A 51 2.51 -4.99 -2.35
CA LEU A 51 2.84 -3.74 -3.04
C LEU A 51 1.95 -3.52 -4.26
N THR A 52 1.65 -4.57 -5.03
CA THR A 52 0.71 -4.50 -6.15
C THR A 52 -0.68 -4.07 -5.69
N ASN A 53 -1.20 -4.67 -4.62
CA ASN A 53 -2.51 -4.33 -4.06
C ASN A 53 -2.54 -2.87 -3.56
N ALA A 54 -1.49 -2.42 -2.87
CA ALA A 54 -1.37 -1.05 -2.40
C ALA A 54 -1.30 -0.05 -3.57
N ARG A 55 -0.55 -0.36 -4.62
CA ARG A 55 -0.47 0.48 -5.82
C ARG A 55 -1.81 0.54 -6.56
N ALA A 56 -2.54 -0.58 -6.68
CA ALA A 56 -3.87 -0.61 -7.26
C ALA A 56 -4.87 0.24 -6.45
N HIS A 57 -4.81 0.18 -5.12
CA HIS A 57 -5.62 1.03 -4.24
C HIS A 57 -5.32 2.52 -4.48
N LEU A 58 -4.04 2.91 -4.46
CA LEU A 58 -3.63 4.29 -4.75
C LEU A 58 -4.14 4.74 -6.13
N TRP A 59 -3.88 3.95 -7.18
CA TRP A 59 -4.27 4.25 -8.55
C TRP A 59 -5.78 4.44 -8.73
N SER A 60 -6.59 3.57 -8.11
CA SER A 60 -8.05 3.65 -8.12
C SER A 60 -8.55 5.00 -7.60
N HIS A 61 -7.89 5.54 -6.58
CA HIS A 61 -8.28 6.79 -5.92
C HIS A 61 -7.57 8.04 -6.47
N THR A 62 -6.48 7.92 -7.23
CA THR A 62 -5.75 9.06 -7.82
C THR A 62 -6.00 9.26 -9.32
N SER A 63 -6.44 8.23 -10.05
CA SER A 63 -6.32 8.20 -11.53
C SER A 63 -7.61 7.82 -12.28
N HIS A 64 -8.68 7.39 -11.60
CA HIS A 64 -9.96 6.99 -12.22
C HIS A 64 -11.23 7.62 -11.59
N GLY A 65 -11.09 8.73 -10.88
CA GLY A 65 -12.23 9.52 -10.39
C GLY A 65 -11.84 10.31 -9.14
N GLY A 66 -11.98 11.63 -9.09
CA GLY A 66 -13.22 12.28 -9.49
C GLY A 66 -14.44 11.78 -8.71
N ARG A 67 -14.23 10.94 -7.68
CA ARG A 67 -15.24 10.53 -6.71
C ARG A 67 -14.67 10.62 -5.30
N ALA A 68 -14.09 11.79 -5.01
CA ALA A 68 -14.19 12.32 -3.66
C ALA A 68 -15.67 12.73 -3.49
N ALA A 69 -16.29 12.25 -2.40
CA ALA A 69 -17.60 12.70 -1.96
C ALA A 69 -17.63 14.21 -1.74
#